data_AF-A0A9J7M4B5-F1
#
_entry.id   AF-A0A9J7M4B5-F1
#
_cell.length_a   1.000
_cell.length_b   1.000
_cell.length_c   1.000
_cell.angle_alpha   90.00
_cell.angle_beta   90.00
_cell.angle_gamma   90.00
#
_symmetry.space_group_name_H-M   'P 1'
#
loop_
_entity.id
_entity.type
_entity.pdbx_description
1 polymer ?
#
loop_
_entity_poly.entity_id
_entity_poly.type
_entity_poly.pdbx_seq_one_letter_code
_entity_poly.pdbx_strand_id
1 'polypeptide(L)'
;MKSMKTTLFLSLLAGTLLSSSGQGSSVATRARFRAVREKINLLGEILEQIEQVADMAAHRELKDTLTAGRRTSHRIRQQPSKLIIYKDVLTGEDMFTNRNKITVRDDRFYEVECKTVKMSFDVDDSFIGGNRNAEVEDGGKSEPGKIGCDIVVASKLESASLIHTEGDYRGYLKKYTKNMLKYLQKNKPGRVEGFKAAAQAWAQLVLPDNFKNWKFFTGEDDQYDMEGMVPLLRVREDGGTPYMLFIKDGLVEETY
;
A
#
# COMPACT_ATOMS: atom_id res chain seq x y z
N MET A 1 -36.02 2.43 -6.52
CA MET A 1 -36.71 3.43 -7.39
C MET A 1 -37.74 2.86 -8.36
N LYS A 2 -37.61 1.64 -8.92
CA LYS A 2 -38.64 1.05 -9.81
C LYS A 2 -40.03 0.89 -9.16
N SER A 3 -40.09 0.60 -7.85
CA SER A 3 -41.35 0.40 -7.11
C SER A 3 -42.18 1.68 -6.95
N MET A 4 -41.54 2.85 -6.80
CA MET A 4 -42.24 4.12 -6.55
C MET A 4 -42.91 4.70 -7.81
N LYS A 5 -42.33 4.43 -8.98
CA LYS A 5 -42.89 4.83 -10.29
C LYS A 5 -44.21 4.09 -10.58
N THR A 6 -44.36 2.85 -10.13
CA THR A 6 -45.58 2.05 -10.32
C THR A 6 -46.73 2.51 -9.42
N THR A 7 -46.46 2.89 -8.17
CA THR A 7 -47.49 3.29 -7.20
C THR A 7 -48.13 4.64 -7.54
N LEU A 8 -47.35 5.60 -8.06
CA LEU A 8 -47.89 6.87 -8.57
C LEU A 8 -48.74 6.67 -9.83
N PHE A 9 -48.38 5.70 -10.67
CA PHE A 9 -49.10 5.37 -11.89
C PHE A 9 -50.48 4.77 -11.60
N LEU A 10 -50.59 3.92 -10.56
CA LEU A 10 -51.88 3.36 -10.13
C LEU A 10 -52.79 4.39 -9.44
N SER A 11 -52.26 5.32 -8.64
CA SER A 11 -53.09 6.31 -7.95
C SER A 11 -53.66 7.38 -8.91
N LEU A 12 -52.92 7.75 -9.95
CA LEU A 12 -53.39 8.72 -10.95
C LEU A 12 -54.46 8.13 -11.88
N LEU A 13 -54.37 6.82 -12.20
CA LEU A 13 -55.41 6.10 -12.94
C LEU A 13 -56.71 5.98 -12.14
N ALA A 14 -56.62 5.75 -10.82
CA ALA A 14 -57.77 5.62 -9.94
C ALA A 14 -58.55 6.93 -9.79
N GLY A 15 -57.87 8.09 -9.77
CA GLY A 15 -58.51 9.40 -9.58
C GLY A 15 -59.33 9.91 -10.77
N THR A 16 -59.08 9.41 -11.99
CA THR A 16 -59.77 9.88 -13.22
C THR A 16 -60.84 8.93 -13.75
N LEU A 17 -60.87 7.68 -13.29
CA LEU A 17 -61.91 6.71 -13.67
C LEU A 17 -63.17 6.75 -12.79
N LEU A 18 -63.14 7.47 -11.65
CA LEU A 18 -64.24 7.45 -10.66
C LEU A 18 -65.28 8.60 -10.79
N SER A 19 -65.38 9.26 -11.95
CA SER A 19 -66.46 10.21 -12.23
C SER A 19 -67.12 9.88 -13.57
N SER A 20 -67.87 8.77 -13.60
CA SER A 20 -68.81 8.46 -14.66
C SER A 20 -70.15 7.97 -14.09
N SER A 21 -71.03 8.91 -13.79
CA SER A 21 -72.46 8.71 -13.99
C SER A 21 -72.96 9.88 -14.83
N GLY A 22 -73.37 9.60 -16.06
CA GLY A 22 -74.02 10.60 -16.93
C GLY A 22 -73.44 10.66 -18.35
N GLN A 23 -74.28 10.25 -19.30
CA GLN A 23 -74.08 10.26 -20.74
C GLN A 23 -73.49 11.59 -21.27
N GLY A 24 -72.41 11.50 -22.04
CA GLY A 24 -71.81 12.61 -22.78
C GLY A 24 -70.75 12.10 -23.75
N SER A 25 -70.82 12.53 -25.02
CA SER A 25 -70.17 11.95 -26.20
C SER A 25 -68.74 11.39 -26.02
N SER A 26 -68.44 10.30 -26.73
CA SER A 26 -67.11 9.66 -26.89
C SER A 26 -65.95 10.65 -27.11
N VAL A 27 -66.24 11.82 -27.70
CA VAL A 27 -65.29 12.90 -27.97
C VAL A 27 -64.85 13.62 -26.68
N ALA A 28 -65.78 13.89 -25.76
CA ALA A 28 -65.48 14.54 -24.48
C ALA A 28 -64.63 13.65 -23.57
N THR A 29 -64.88 12.34 -23.58
CA THR A 29 -64.07 11.35 -22.86
C THR A 29 -62.66 11.25 -23.45
N ARG A 30 -62.53 11.23 -24.79
CA ARG A 30 -61.21 11.26 -25.47
C ARG A 30 -60.42 12.53 -25.19
N ALA A 31 -61.08 13.70 -25.14
CA ALA A 31 -60.44 14.96 -24.79
C ALA A 31 -59.89 14.96 -23.35
N ARG A 32 -60.66 14.40 -22.40
CA ARG A 32 -60.20 14.23 -21.01
C ARG A 32 -59.02 13.28 -20.90
N PHE A 33 -59.03 12.14 -21.60
CA PHE A 33 -57.88 11.24 -21.64
C PHE A 33 -56.64 11.89 -22.28
N ARG A 34 -56.81 12.72 -23.31
CA ARG A 34 -55.70 13.47 -23.92
C ARG A 34 -55.09 14.46 -22.92
N ALA A 35 -55.92 15.19 -22.16
CA ALA A 35 -55.45 16.11 -21.13
C ALA A 35 -54.73 15.39 -19.96
N VAL A 36 -55.18 14.20 -19.57
CA VAL A 36 -54.49 13.37 -18.57
C VAL A 36 -53.14 12.89 -19.10
N ARG A 37 -53.07 12.47 -20.36
CA ARG A 37 -51.83 12.05 -21.00
C ARG A 37 -50.80 13.18 -21.09
N GLU A 38 -51.24 14.39 -21.43
CA GLU A 38 -50.37 15.58 -21.45
C GLU A 38 -49.81 15.87 -20.05
N LYS A 39 -50.64 15.82 -19.00
CA LYS A 39 -50.17 16.01 -17.62
C LYS A 39 -49.17 14.93 -17.17
N ILE A 40 -49.35 13.68 -17.58
CA ILE A 40 -48.40 12.59 -17.29
C ILE A 40 -47.06 12.83 -17.98
N ASN A 41 -47.08 13.25 -19.25
CA ASN A 41 -45.86 13.57 -19.98
C ASN A 41 -45.10 14.73 -19.31
N LEU A 42 -45.81 15.79 -18.92
CA LEU A 42 -45.23 16.95 -18.24
C LEU A 42 -44.61 16.58 -16.89
N LEU A 43 -45.25 15.68 -16.13
CA LEU A 43 -44.69 15.12 -14.89
C LEU A 43 -43.43 14.28 -15.15
N GLY A 44 -43.39 13.54 -16.27
CA GLY A 44 -42.21 12.79 -16.69
C GLY A 44 -41.02 13.72 -16.98
N GLU A 45 -41.24 14.80 -17.72
CA GLU A 45 -40.22 15.80 -18.04
C GLU A 45 -39.69 16.50 -16.78
N ILE A 46 -40.58 16.86 -15.84
CA ILE A 46 -40.18 17.47 -14.55
C ILE A 46 -39.30 16.50 -13.74
N LEU A 47 -39.66 15.21 -13.69
CA LEU A 47 -38.86 14.21 -12.97
C LEU A 47 -37.47 14.04 -13.58
N GLU A 48 -37.38 14.04 -14.91
CA GLU A 48 -36.11 13.95 -15.63
C GLU A 48 -35.23 15.18 -15.40
N GLN A 49 -35.82 16.38 -15.36
CA GLN A 49 -35.12 17.61 -14.99
C GLN A 49 -34.62 17.59 -13.54
N ILE A 50 -35.39 17.04 -12.60
CA ILE A 50 -34.96 16.91 -11.19
C ILE A 50 -33.80 15.93 -11.06
N GLU A 51 -33.84 14.79 -11.78
CA GLU A 51 -32.72 13.84 -11.82
C GLU A 51 -31.46 14.51 -12.41
N GLN A 52 -31.59 15.29 -13.50
CA GLN A 52 -30.46 16.05 -14.06
C GLN A 52 -29.90 17.12 -13.11
N VAL A 53 -30.75 17.83 -12.36
CA VAL A 53 -30.31 18.83 -11.38
C VAL A 53 -29.60 18.16 -10.19
N ALA A 54 -30.05 16.97 -9.77
CA ALA A 54 -29.38 16.19 -8.73
C ALA A 54 -27.99 15.70 -9.19
N ASP A 55 -27.87 15.21 -10.42
CA ASP A 55 -26.59 14.80 -11.02
C ASP A 55 -25.64 15.99 -11.21
N MET A 56 -26.18 17.16 -11.61
CA MET A 56 -25.42 18.41 -11.69
C MET A 56 -24.91 18.87 -10.33
N ALA A 57 -25.70 18.73 -9.26
CA ALA A 57 -25.29 19.07 -7.90
C ALA A 57 -24.17 18.14 -7.39
N ALA A 58 -24.30 16.82 -7.61
CA ALA A 58 -23.28 15.84 -7.26
C ALA A 58 -21.97 16.09 -8.02
N HIS A 59 -22.04 16.41 -9.33
CA HIS A 59 -20.86 16.80 -10.10
C HIS A 59 -20.26 18.14 -9.68
N ARG A 60 -21.06 19.06 -9.13
CA ARG A 60 -20.58 20.36 -8.63
C ARG A 60 -19.83 20.20 -7.32
N GLU A 61 -20.32 19.39 -6.38
CA GLU A 61 -19.60 19.04 -5.16
C GLU A 61 -18.29 18.29 -5.45
N LEU A 62 -18.29 17.39 -6.44
CA LEU A 62 -17.07 16.71 -6.89
C LEU A 62 -16.07 17.67 -7.55
N LYS A 63 -16.54 18.69 -8.29
CA LYS A 63 -15.69 19.72 -8.89
C LYS A 63 -15.17 20.72 -7.87
N ASP A 64 -15.96 21.09 -6.89
CA ASP A 64 -15.55 22.01 -5.82
C ASP A 64 -14.51 21.35 -4.91
N THR A 65 -14.66 20.05 -4.62
CA THR A 65 -13.64 19.24 -3.92
C THR A 65 -12.37 19.05 -4.78
N LEU A 66 -12.49 18.81 -6.09
CA LEU A 66 -11.32 18.72 -6.99
C LEU A 66 -10.59 20.07 -7.12
N THR A 67 -11.33 21.18 -7.18
CA THR A 67 -10.77 22.54 -7.34
C THR A 67 -10.14 23.03 -6.04
N ALA A 68 -10.71 22.67 -4.88
CA ALA A 68 -10.07 22.84 -3.58
C ALA A 68 -8.77 22.01 -3.47
N GLY A 69 -8.77 20.75 -3.94
CA GLY A 69 -7.58 19.89 -4.00
C GLY A 69 -6.49 20.38 -4.98
N ARG A 70 -6.89 21.04 -6.07
CA ARG A 70 -5.96 21.58 -7.09
C ARG A 70 -5.32 22.90 -6.68
N ARG A 71 -6.02 23.73 -5.89
CA ARG A 71 -5.48 24.97 -5.31
C ARG A 71 -4.55 24.72 -4.12
N THR A 72 -4.74 23.62 -3.39
CA THR A 72 -3.79 23.19 -2.34
C THR A 72 -2.57 22.45 -2.90
N SER A 73 -2.68 21.79 -4.06
CA SER A 73 -1.56 21.04 -4.67
C SER A 73 -0.43 21.89 -5.26
N HIS A 74 -0.63 23.18 -5.55
CA HIS A 74 0.43 24.02 -6.13
C HIS A 74 1.24 24.85 -5.12
N ARG A 75 0.92 24.75 -3.82
CA ARG A 75 1.68 25.42 -2.76
C ARG A 75 1.82 24.59 -1.48
N ILE A 76 1.99 23.28 -1.63
CA ILE A 76 2.92 22.58 -0.74
C ILE A 76 4.29 22.73 -1.42
N ARG A 77 4.96 23.85 -1.15
CA ARG A 77 6.40 23.74 -0.97
C ARG A 77 6.53 22.66 0.10
N GLN A 78 6.99 21.48 -0.26
CA GLN A 78 7.41 20.51 0.74
C GLN A 78 8.44 21.27 1.57
N GLN A 79 8.03 21.74 2.74
CA GLN A 79 8.97 21.91 3.83
C GLN A 79 9.68 20.55 3.86
N PRO A 80 11.00 20.47 3.68
CA PRO A 80 11.66 19.18 3.78
C PRO A 80 11.25 18.62 5.14
N SER A 81 10.56 17.49 5.14
CA SER A 81 10.32 16.75 6.38
C SER A 81 11.69 16.61 7.05
N LYS A 82 11.78 16.94 8.34
CA LYS A 82 13.02 16.79 9.11
C LYS A 82 13.65 15.44 8.75
N LEU A 83 14.95 15.43 8.47
CA LEU A 83 15.61 14.20 8.06
C LEU A 83 15.73 13.33 9.30
N ILE A 84 15.12 12.14 9.25
CA ILE A 84 15.27 11.14 10.32
C ILE A 84 16.17 10.05 9.77
N ILE A 85 17.24 9.79 10.50
CA ILE A 85 18.17 8.68 10.28
C ILE A 85 17.85 7.60 11.31
N TYR A 86 17.69 6.37 10.83
CA TYR A 86 17.51 5.19 11.66
C TYR A 86 18.85 4.51 11.83
N LYS A 87 19.37 4.50 13.04
CA LYS A 87 20.70 3.96 13.36
C LYS A 87 20.60 2.66 14.13
N ASP A 88 21.48 1.71 13.85
CA ASP A 88 21.61 0.50 14.65
C ASP A 88 22.07 0.85 16.07
N VAL A 89 21.41 0.29 17.08
CA VAL A 89 21.70 0.65 18.49
C VAL A 89 22.98 0.00 19.04
N LEU A 90 23.53 -1.01 18.37
CA LEU A 90 24.74 -1.71 18.80
C LEU A 90 25.98 -1.11 18.15
N THR A 91 25.93 -0.83 16.85
CA THR A 91 27.08 -0.29 16.08
C THR A 91 27.01 1.23 15.93
N GLY A 92 25.82 1.82 15.97
CA GLY A 92 25.61 3.25 15.71
C GLY A 92 25.59 3.63 14.23
N GLU A 93 25.70 2.65 13.33
CA GLU A 93 25.71 2.88 11.88
C GLU A 93 24.33 3.21 11.32
N ASP A 94 24.32 3.97 10.24
CA ASP A 94 23.11 4.39 9.54
C ASP A 94 22.51 3.21 8.77
N MET A 95 21.23 2.89 9.01
CA MET A 95 20.55 1.76 8.37
C MET A 95 19.62 2.20 7.24
N PHE A 96 18.85 3.27 7.47
CA PHE A 96 18.01 3.90 6.46
C PHE A 96 17.56 5.29 6.93
N THR A 97 16.83 6.01 6.07
CA THR A 97 16.25 7.32 6.40
C THR A 97 14.77 7.37 6.10
N ASN A 98 14.06 8.37 6.62
CA ASN A 98 12.65 8.63 6.30
C ASN A 98 12.40 9.13 4.87
N ARG A 99 13.40 9.08 3.96
CA ARG A 99 13.24 9.40 2.53
C ARG A 99 12.56 8.29 1.74
N ASN A 100 12.54 7.08 2.28
CA ASN A 100 11.90 5.91 1.72
C ASN A 100 10.55 5.66 2.41
N LYS A 101 9.64 4.95 1.76
CA LYS A 101 8.35 4.61 2.36
C LYS A 101 8.56 3.53 3.41
N ILE A 102 8.31 3.87 4.67
CA ILE A 102 8.44 2.98 5.82
C ILE A 102 7.05 2.47 6.22
N THR A 103 6.91 1.16 6.36
CA THR A 103 5.71 0.48 6.86
C THR A 103 6.07 -0.31 8.10
N VAL A 104 5.31 -0.17 9.17
CA VAL A 104 5.49 -0.98 10.38
C VAL A 104 4.71 -2.28 10.23
N ARG A 105 5.39 -3.42 10.33
CA ARG A 105 4.76 -4.75 10.33
C ARG A 105 4.76 -5.35 11.73
N ASP A 106 3.57 -5.76 12.18
CA ASP A 106 3.30 -6.42 13.46
C ASP A 106 3.88 -5.71 14.70
N ASP A 107 4.08 -4.39 14.62
CA ASP A 107 4.81 -3.57 15.61
C ASP A 107 6.22 -4.09 15.97
N ARG A 108 6.82 -4.91 15.09
CA ARG A 108 8.11 -5.58 15.31
C ARG A 108 9.14 -5.19 14.29
N PHE A 109 8.73 -4.96 13.05
CA PHE A 109 9.64 -4.75 11.93
C PHE A 109 9.30 -3.46 11.18
N TYR A 110 10.35 -2.81 10.67
CA TYR A 110 10.20 -1.84 9.60
C TYR A 110 10.39 -2.54 8.27
N GLU A 111 9.42 -2.37 7.37
CA GLU A 111 9.57 -2.63 5.94
C GLU A 111 9.78 -1.31 5.23
N VAL A 112 10.90 -1.19 4.53
CA VAL A 112 11.30 0.03 3.85
C VAL A 112 11.39 -0.23 2.36
N GLU A 113 10.57 0.46 1.57
CA GLU A 113 10.57 0.31 0.12
C GLU A 113 11.79 0.98 -0.49
N CYS A 114 12.55 0.20 -1.26
CA CYS A 114 13.66 0.69 -2.04
C CYS A 114 13.18 1.39 -3.31
N LYS A 115 13.89 2.41 -3.74
CA LYS A 115 13.85 2.86 -5.13
C LYS A 115 14.85 2.02 -5.92
N THR A 116 14.42 1.53 -7.07
CA THR A 116 15.27 0.77 -7.98
C THR A 116 16.40 1.65 -8.50
N VAL A 117 17.63 1.25 -8.21
CA VAL A 117 18.85 1.85 -8.78
C VAL A 117 19.56 0.80 -9.64
N LYS A 118 20.25 1.22 -10.70
CA LYS A 118 21.10 0.31 -11.48
C LYS A 118 22.35 0.03 -10.65
N MET A 119 22.42 -1.13 -10.02
CA MET A 119 23.57 -1.55 -9.19
C MET A 119 23.90 -3.00 -9.49
N SER A 120 25.19 -3.32 -9.43
CA SER A 120 25.70 -4.67 -9.66
C SER A 120 25.60 -5.54 -8.42
N PHE A 121 24.39 -5.98 -8.06
CA PHE A 121 24.23 -7.20 -7.27
C PHE A 121 23.71 -8.29 -8.21
N ASP A 122 24.29 -9.50 -8.14
CA ASP A 122 23.72 -10.65 -8.86
C ASP A 122 22.41 -11.05 -8.16
N VAL A 123 21.33 -10.48 -8.69
CA VAL A 123 19.98 -10.99 -8.48
C VAL A 123 19.84 -12.16 -9.45
N ASP A 124 20.15 -13.36 -8.95
CA ASP A 124 19.93 -14.58 -9.69
C ASP A 124 18.43 -14.71 -10.05
N ASP A 125 18.13 -15.24 -11.22
CA ASP A 125 16.76 -15.40 -11.75
C ASP A 125 15.87 -16.21 -10.81
N SER A 126 16.46 -17.05 -9.96
CA SER A 126 15.80 -17.80 -8.89
C SER A 126 15.11 -16.93 -7.82
N PHE A 127 15.41 -15.63 -7.80
CA PHE A 127 14.94 -14.66 -6.81
C PHE A 127 13.66 -13.92 -7.24
N ILE A 128 13.36 -13.89 -8.55
CA ILE A 128 12.10 -13.37 -9.09
C ILE A 128 11.09 -14.49 -8.93
N GLY A 129 10.35 -14.49 -7.82
CA GLY A 129 9.42 -15.55 -7.41
C GLY A 129 8.52 -16.02 -8.55
N GLY A 130 8.91 -17.12 -9.20
CA GLY A 130 8.25 -17.60 -10.40
C GLY A 130 8.63 -19.03 -10.68
N ASN A 131 7.71 -19.94 -10.32
CA ASN A 131 7.62 -21.30 -10.86
C ASN A 131 7.79 -21.25 -12.40
N ARG A 132 9.00 -21.52 -12.91
CA ARG A 132 9.29 -21.63 -14.35
C ARG A 132 8.75 -22.96 -14.87
N ASN A 133 7.43 -23.05 -15.01
CA ASN A 133 6.78 -24.06 -15.82
C ASN A 133 5.80 -23.37 -16.77
N ALA A 134 6.36 -22.63 -17.72
CA ALA A 134 5.68 -22.25 -18.96
C ALA A 134 6.76 -21.99 -20.01
N GLU A 135 6.86 -22.89 -20.99
CA GLU A 135 7.60 -22.67 -22.22
C GLU A 135 7.06 -21.42 -22.92
N VAL A 136 7.92 -20.42 -23.14
CA VAL A 136 7.77 -19.43 -24.21
C VAL A 136 9.17 -19.04 -24.69
N GLU A 137 9.54 -19.58 -25.85
CA GLU A 137 10.52 -18.95 -26.73
C GLU A 137 9.95 -17.60 -27.21
N ASP A 138 10.73 -16.52 -27.13
CA ASP A 138 11.14 -15.70 -28.29
C ASP A 138 11.77 -14.36 -27.87
N GLY A 139 12.91 -14.03 -28.51
CA GLY A 139 13.06 -12.73 -29.16
C GLY A 139 13.43 -11.50 -28.33
N GLY A 140 14.66 -11.44 -27.81
CA GLY A 140 15.31 -10.15 -27.50
C GLY A 140 16.21 -10.18 -26.27
N LYS A 141 17.51 -10.41 -26.47
CA LYS A 141 18.53 -10.24 -25.42
C LYS A 141 18.67 -8.76 -25.05
N SER A 142 17.81 -8.25 -24.18
CA SER A 142 18.25 -7.22 -23.22
C SER A 142 18.96 -7.95 -22.09
N GLU A 143 20.22 -7.65 -21.83
CA GLU A 143 20.86 -8.10 -20.59
C GLU A 143 19.93 -7.73 -19.41
N PRO A 144 19.53 -8.68 -18.55
CA PRO A 144 18.69 -8.35 -17.40
C PRO A 144 19.44 -7.33 -16.55
N GLY A 145 19.01 -6.07 -16.60
CA GLY A 145 19.64 -4.97 -15.88
C GLY A 145 19.57 -5.25 -14.39
N LYS A 146 20.73 -5.30 -13.74
CA LYS A 146 20.88 -5.58 -12.30
C LYS A 146 20.09 -4.55 -11.48
N ILE A 147 19.06 -5.02 -10.76
CA ILE A 147 18.16 -4.21 -9.93
C ILE A 147 18.78 -4.07 -8.53
N GLY A 148 19.07 -2.83 -8.12
CA GLY A 148 19.58 -2.50 -6.78
C GLY A 148 18.60 -1.71 -5.92
N CYS A 149 18.93 -1.59 -4.64
CA CYS A 149 18.20 -0.79 -3.65
C CYS A 149 18.96 0.50 -3.33
N ASP A 150 18.30 1.66 -3.42
CA ASP A 150 18.89 2.96 -3.08
C ASP A 150 19.36 3.07 -1.62
N ILE A 151 18.69 2.39 -0.69
CA ILE A 151 19.03 2.37 0.73
C ILE A 151 20.43 1.80 0.94
N VAL A 152 20.78 0.71 0.26
CA VAL A 152 22.10 0.06 0.36
C VAL A 152 23.21 1.07 0.04
N VAL A 153 22.99 1.93 -0.94
CA VAL A 153 23.97 2.93 -1.38
C VAL A 153 24.00 4.12 -0.41
N ALA A 154 22.82 4.63 -0.07
CA ALA A 154 22.67 5.82 0.75
C ALA A 154 23.18 5.62 2.18
N SER A 155 23.00 4.40 2.71
CA SER A 155 23.44 3.99 4.05
C SER A 155 24.74 3.21 4.03
N LYS A 156 25.39 3.08 2.86
CA LYS A 156 26.65 2.34 2.67
C LYS A 156 26.62 0.93 3.26
N LEU A 157 25.51 0.24 3.05
CA LEU A 157 25.38 -1.14 3.48
C LEU A 157 26.17 -2.03 2.53
N GLU A 158 26.85 -3.02 3.10
CA GLU A 158 27.61 -4.02 2.37
C GLU A 158 26.92 -5.38 2.44
N SER A 159 27.21 -6.25 1.47
CA SER A 159 26.70 -7.63 1.52
C SER A 159 27.36 -8.36 2.69
N ALA A 160 26.56 -9.03 3.52
CA ALA A 160 27.06 -9.75 4.69
C ALA A 160 27.79 -11.03 4.27
N SER A 161 29.07 -10.88 3.93
CA SER A 161 29.91 -11.90 3.30
C SER A 161 30.12 -13.15 4.16
N LEU A 162 29.97 -13.05 5.48
CA LEU A 162 30.17 -14.15 6.44
C LEU A 162 28.96 -15.09 6.59
N ILE A 163 27.82 -14.77 5.96
CA ILE A 163 26.59 -15.57 6.04
C ILE A 163 26.46 -16.39 4.74
N HIS A 164 26.89 -17.65 4.77
CA HIS A 164 26.79 -18.56 3.61
C HIS A 164 25.70 -19.62 3.79
N THR A 165 25.42 -19.99 5.03
CA THR A 165 24.48 -21.06 5.38
C THR A 165 23.49 -20.61 6.44
N GLU A 166 22.38 -21.34 6.57
CA GLU A 166 21.44 -21.16 7.68
C GLU A 166 22.10 -21.34 9.05
N GLY A 167 23.16 -22.16 9.11
CA GLY A 167 23.95 -22.37 10.33
C GLY A 167 24.67 -21.10 10.75
N ASP A 168 25.34 -20.44 9.81
CA ASP A 168 26.05 -19.17 10.04
C ASP A 168 25.08 -18.10 10.52
N TYR A 169 23.93 -17.99 9.84
CA TYR A 169 22.90 -17.02 10.21
C TYR A 169 22.29 -17.29 11.59
N ARG A 170 22.06 -18.57 11.93
CA ARG A 170 21.59 -18.95 13.26
C ARG A 170 22.63 -18.64 14.33
N GLY A 171 23.92 -18.76 14.02
CA GLY A 171 25.02 -18.35 14.89
C GLY A 171 24.99 -16.84 15.14
N TYR A 172 24.95 -16.05 14.07
CA TYR A 172 24.79 -14.59 14.12
C TYR A 172 23.57 -14.18 14.95
N LEU A 173 22.38 -14.71 14.63
CA LEU A 173 21.13 -14.30 15.26
C LEU A 173 21.14 -14.55 16.79
N LYS A 174 21.81 -15.61 17.24
CA LYS A 174 22.04 -15.87 18.67
C LYS A 174 22.93 -14.81 19.31
N LYS A 175 24.05 -14.43 18.67
CA LYS A 175 24.96 -13.37 19.14
C LYS A 175 24.22 -12.04 19.21
N TYR A 176 23.55 -11.64 18.13
CA TYR A 176 22.76 -10.41 18.05
C TYR A 176 21.67 -10.34 19.13
N THR A 177 20.88 -11.41 19.28
CA THR A 177 19.81 -11.46 20.31
C THR A 177 20.39 -11.28 21.72
N LYS A 178 21.53 -11.90 22.03
CA LYS A 178 22.19 -11.74 23.33
C LYS A 178 22.64 -10.30 23.57
N ASN A 179 23.22 -9.65 22.57
CA ASN A 179 23.68 -8.27 22.67
C ASN A 179 22.51 -7.29 22.82
N MET A 180 21.45 -7.49 22.03
CA MET A 180 20.21 -6.71 22.13
C MET A 180 19.52 -6.86 23.47
N LEU A 181 19.45 -8.07 24.04
CA LEU A 181 18.85 -8.26 25.37
C LEU A 181 19.62 -7.48 26.44
N LYS A 182 20.96 -7.47 26.40
CA LYS A 182 21.77 -6.65 27.32
C LYS A 182 21.48 -5.17 27.14
N TYR A 183 21.43 -4.69 25.89
CA TYR A 183 21.12 -3.30 25.58
C TYR A 183 19.72 -2.90 26.08
N LEU A 184 18.70 -3.72 25.80
CA LEU A 184 17.32 -3.44 26.17
C LEU A 184 17.11 -3.49 27.68
N GLN A 185 17.71 -4.44 28.39
CA GLN A 185 17.64 -4.49 29.85
C GLN A 185 18.18 -3.21 30.51
N LYS A 186 19.24 -2.62 29.94
CA LYS A 186 19.85 -1.39 30.46
C LYS A 186 19.07 -0.14 30.07
N ASN A 187 18.62 -0.03 28.82
CA ASN A 187 18.13 1.23 28.26
C ASN A 187 16.61 1.27 28.10
N LYS A 188 15.95 0.13 27.83
CA LYS A 188 14.51 0.02 27.51
C LYS A 188 13.92 -1.29 28.06
N PRO A 189 13.92 -1.53 29.38
CA PRO A 189 13.59 -2.84 29.95
C PRO A 189 12.16 -3.32 29.61
N GLY A 190 11.21 -2.39 29.44
CA GLY A 190 9.84 -2.71 29.03
C GLY A 190 9.70 -3.32 27.63
N ARG A 191 10.74 -3.23 26.78
CA ARG A 191 10.75 -3.80 25.43
C ARG A 191 11.38 -5.19 25.33
N VAL A 192 11.93 -5.73 26.43
CA VAL A 192 12.62 -7.02 26.43
C VAL A 192 11.74 -8.16 25.90
N GLU A 193 10.51 -8.28 26.40
CA GLU A 193 9.59 -9.34 25.95
C GLU A 193 9.10 -9.12 24.51
N GLY A 194 8.85 -7.86 24.13
CA GLY A 194 8.51 -7.50 22.75
C GLY A 194 9.61 -7.89 21.76
N PHE A 195 10.88 -7.63 22.12
CA PHE A 195 12.02 -7.99 21.31
C PHE A 195 12.21 -9.51 21.21
N LYS A 196 12.04 -10.28 22.30
CA LYS A 196 12.10 -11.75 22.23
C LYS A 196 11.10 -12.31 21.23
N ALA A 197 9.86 -11.79 21.26
CA ALA A 197 8.83 -12.19 20.29
C ALA A 197 9.18 -11.76 18.85
N ALA A 198 9.75 -10.56 18.68
CA ALA A 198 10.24 -10.09 17.38
C ALA A 198 11.37 -10.97 16.83
N ALA A 199 12.38 -11.29 17.65
CA ALA A 199 13.51 -12.12 17.28
C ALA A 199 13.08 -13.56 16.92
N GLN A 200 12.11 -14.12 17.64
CA GLN A 200 11.53 -15.42 17.30
C GLN A 200 10.80 -15.38 15.95
N ALA A 201 9.96 -14.36 15.72
CA ALA A 201 9.26 -14.19 14.45
C ALA A 201 10.23 -13.95 13.28
N TRP A 202 11.30 -13.20 13.52
CA TRP A 202 12.37 -12.98 12.55
C TRP A 202 13.08 -14.28 12.17
N ALA A 203 13.43 -15.12 13.16
CA ALA A 203 14.03 -16.43 12.91
C ALA A 203 13.11 -17.32 12.06
N GLN A 204 11.80 -17.32 12.35
CA GLN A 204 10.80 -18.08 11.61
C GLN A 204 10.58 -17.55 10.18
N LEU A 205 10.71 -16.25 9.97
CA LEU A 205 10.60 -15.64 8.64
C LEU A 205 11.77 -16.05 7.72
N VAL A 206 12.97 -16.21 8.28
CA VAL A 206 14.20 -16.40 7.49
C VAL A 206 14.60 -17.86 7.35
N LEU A 207 14.64 -18.64 8.44
CA LEU A 207 15.36 -19.92 8.47
C LEU A 207 14.64 -21.11 7.81
N PRO A 208 13.32 -21.36 8.01
CA PRO A 208 12.73 -22.65 7.63
C PRO A 208 12.73 -22.94 6.12
N ASP A 209 12.47 -21.91 5.28
CA ASP A 209 12.26 -22.11 3.83
C ASP A 209 12.71 -20.92 2.97
N ASN A 210 13.15 -19.83 3.60
CA ASN A 210 13.28 -18.53 2.96
C ASN A 210 14.72 -18.01 2.90
N PHE A 211 15.68 -18.72 3.51
CA PHE A 211 17.04 -18.22 3.70
C PHE A 211 17.69 -17.79 2.39
N LYS A 212 17.54 -18.61 1.34
CA LYS A 212 18.07 -18.34 -0.01
C LYS A 212 17.36 -17.19 -0.73
N ASN A 213 16.13 -16.87 -0.31
CA ASN A 213 15.31 -15.81 -0.89
C ASN A 213 15.54 -14.45 -0.19
N TRP A 214 16.51 -14.37 0.71
CA TRP A 214 16.94 -13.15 1.35
C TRP A 214 18.37 -12.82 0.93
N LYS A 215 18.63 -11.54 0.69
CA LYS A 215 19.99 -11.01 0.64
C LYS A 215 20.29 -10.33 1.97
N PHE A 216 21.44 -10.67 2.55
CA PHE A 216 21.86 -10.21 3.86
C PHE A 216 22.81 -9.03 3.70
N PHE A 217 22.56 -7.96 4.46
CA PHE A 217 23.38 -6.76 4.46
C PHE A 217 23.90 -6.46 5.86
N THR A 218 24.93 -5.63 5.95
CA THR A 218 25.56 -5.16 7.18
C THR A 218 26.01 -3.72 6.97
N GLY A 219 26.23 -2.97 8.06
CA GLY A 219 26.92 -1.69 7.94
C GLY A 219 28.37 -1.87 7.45
N GLU A 220 28.91 -0.83 6.82
CA GLU A 220 30.25 -0.80 6.23
C GLU A 220 31.34 -1.21 7.24
N ASP A 221 31.21 -0.71 8.47
CA ASP A 221 32.19 -0.91 9.54
C ASP A 221 31.98 -2.23 10.30
N ASP A 222 30.75 -2.77 10.32
CA ASP A 222 30.42 -4.03 11.03
C ASP A 222 30.56 -5.30 10.18
N GLN A 223 31.03 -5.19 8.94
CA GLN A 223 31.03 -6.31 7.99
C GLN A 223 31.85 -7.55 8.40
N TYR A 224 32.84 -7.37 9.28
CA TYR A 224 33.71 -8.46 9.75
C TYR A 224 33.31 -9.04 11.11
N ASP A 225 32.64 -8.24 11.95
CA ASP A 225 32.29 -8.62 13.32
C ASP A 225 30.81 -9.03 13.48
N MET A 226 29.95 -8.51 12.58
CA MET A 226 28.50 -8.71 12.55
C MET A 226 27.88 -8.62 13.95
N GLU A 227 28.24 -7.57 14.69
CA GLU A 227 27.74 -7.31 16.02
C GLU A 227 26.35 -6.67 16.00
N GLY A 228 26.09 -5.86 14.98
CA GLY A 228 24.88 -5.10 14.74
C GLY A 228 23.80 -5.91 14.02
N MET A 229 22.75 -5.20 13.61
CA MET A 229 21.67 -5.78 12.83
C MET A 229 22.15 -6.16 11.42
N VAL A 230 21.62 -7.27 10.91
CA VAL A 230 21.74 -7.70 9.50
C VAL A 230 20.39 -7.50 8.83
N PRO A 231 20.20 -6.38 8.09
CA PRO A 231 18.98 -6.13 7.32
C PRO A 231 18.81 -7.14 6.19
N LEU A 232 17.55 -7.38 5.82
CA LEU A 232 17.20 -8.36 4.79
C LEU A 232 16.58 -7.66 3.59
N LEU A 233 17.13 -7.88 2.40
CA LEU A 233 16.57 -7.39 1.14
C LEU A 233 15.86 -8.52 0.40
N ARG A 234 14.67 -8.23 -0.11
CA ARG A 234 13.93 -9.10 -1.05
C ARG A 234 13.21 -8.27 -2.12
N VAL A 235 12.94 -8.89 -3.26
CA VAL A 235 12.04 -8.36 -4.30
C VAL A 235 10.67 -9.03 -4.12
N ARG A 236 9.58 -8.25 -4.18
CA ARG A 236 8.22 -8.78 -4.01
C ARG A 236 7.89 -9.79 -5.11
N GLU A 237 6.96 -10.70 -4.81
CA GLU A 237 6.58 -11.82 -5.70
C GLU A 237 5.99 -11.36 -7.05
N ASP A 238 5.47 -10.14 -7.13
CA ASP A 238 5.01 -9.51 -8.37
C ASP A 238 6.16 -9.06 -9.30
N GLY A 239 7.42 -9.35 -8.93
CA GLY A 239 8.60 -8.84 -9.62
C GLY A 239 8.78 -7.33 -9.45
N GLY A 240 8.07 -6.74 -8.49
CA GLY A 240 7.96 -5.30 -8.32
C GLY A 240 9.08 -4.68 -7.47
N THR A 241 8.68 -3.79 -6.57
CA THR A 241 9.60 -2.93 -5.83
C THR A 241 10.40 -3.72 -4.78
N PRO A 242 11.76 -3.63 -4.78
CA PRO A 242 12.57 -4.20 -3.72
C PRO A 242 12.26 -3.55 -2.38
N TYR A 243 12.40 -4.29 -1.29
CA TYR A 243 12.21 -3.79 0.06
C TYR A 243 13.20 -4.39 1.03
N MET A 244 13.57 -3.62 2.04
CA MET A 244 14.41 -4.07 3.14
C MET A 244 13.60 -4.20 4.43
N LEU A 245 13.90 -5.24 5.20
CA LEU A 245 13.36 -5.45 6.53
C LEU A 245 14.41 -5.12 7.60
N PHE A 246 13.94 -4.51 8.69
CA PHE A 246 14.74 -4.17 9.86
C PHE A 246 13.96 -4.49 11.15
N ILE A 247 14.66 -4.91 12.20
CA ILE A 247 14.06 -5.12 13.53
C ILE A 247 13.92 -3.76 14.23
N LYS A 248 12.70 -3.37 14.56
CA LYS A 248 12.37 -2.04 15.10
C LYS A 248 13.09 -1.73 16.43
N ASP A 249 13.14 -2.70 17.34
CA ASP A 249 13.82 -2.53 18.64
C ASP A 249 15.35 -2.41 18.51
N GLY A 250 15.92 -2.82 17.37
CA GLY A 250 17.34 -2.68 17.04
C GLY A 250 17.72 -1.28 16.54
N LEU A 251 16.76 -0.36 16.44
CA LEU A 251 16.97 0.96 15.86
C LEU A 251 16.68 2.10 16.83
N VAL A 252 17.39 3.20 16.63
CA VAL A 252 17.10 4.51 17.22
C VAL A 252 16.95 5.56 16.13
N GLU A 253 16.04 6.50 16.36
CA GLU A 253 15.78 7.61 15.45
C GLU A 253 16.62 8.83 15.85
N GLU A 254 17.35 9.41 14.89
CA GLU A 254 18.07 10.66 15.05
C GLU A 254 17.55 11.69 14.04
N THR A 255 17.17 12.88 14.54
CA THR A 255 16.52 13.92 13.73
C THR A 255 17.47 15.08 13.45
N TYR A 256 17.55 15.50 12.18
CA TYR A 256 18.32 16.63 11.68
C TYR A 256 17.42 17.71 11.05
#